data_AF-A0A2M8Z2L8-F1
#
_entry.id   AF-A0A2M8Z2L8-F1
#
_cell.length_a   1.000
_cell.length_b   1.000
_cell.length_c   1.000
_cell.angle_alpha   90.00
_cell.angle_beta   90.00
_cell.angle_gamma   90.00
#
_symmetry.space_group_name_H-M   'P 1'
#
loop_
_entity.id
_entity.type
_entity.pdbx_description
1 polymer ?
#
loop_
_entity_poly.entity_id
_entity_poly.type
_entity_poly.pdbx_seq_one_letter_code
_entity_poly.pdbx_strand_id
1 'polypeptide(L)'
;MNRNEGKREVFWEILFAGADLGMILFVGALMGLWLFSGRQGLEIVMDRLGLFFLIYLASGCLLQFFKRLPEMDLSWLRGMAFMYWFDILLVLLLFLAAFLPDYLRYMILSDAVVLVGRWALNYLYAKRTANELNKAKGGRTLVIDLNEKPGTKEEFFSFLENYCIKNRLSLEYIERDIPAVVKLDGVLHEVDLRSYYTYGGPVYTMDITKL
;
A
#
# COMPACT_ATOMS: atom_id res chain seq x y z
N MET A 1 -14.40 -6.76 -21.80
CA MET A 1 -14.59 -7.05 -20.37
C MET A 1 -15.89 -6.40 -19.93
N ASN A 2 -16.88 -7.18 -19.48
CA ASN A 2 -18.23 -6.66 -19.21
C ASN A 2 -18.23 -5.85 -17.90
N ARG A 3 -18.78 -4.63 -17.90
CA ARG A 3 -18.72 -3.70 -16.74
C ARG A 3 -19.35 -4.29 -15.47
N ASN A 4 -20.24 -5.28 -15.61
CA ASN A 4 -20.84 -6.02 -14.50
C ASN A 4 -19.95 -7.15 -13.95
N GLU A 5 -19.06 -7.74 -14.76
CA GLU A 5 -18.14 -8.78 -14.29
C GLU A 5 -17.06 -8.19 -13.39
N GLY A 6 -16.47 -7.05 -13.77
CA GLY A 6 -15.47 -6.36 -12.95
C GLY A 6 -16.02 -5.86 -11.60
N LYS A 7 -17.28 -5.41 -11.55
CA LYS A 7 -17.92 -5.03 -10.27
C LYS A 7 -18.13 -6.23 -9.34
N ARG A 8 -18.44 -7.40 -9.90
CA ARG A 8 -18.66 -8.63 -9.14
C ARG A 8 -17.35 -9.15 -8.56
N GLU A 9 -16.27 -9.13 -9.33
CA GLU A 9 -14.93 -9.53 -8.86
C GLU A 9 -14.45 -8.64 -7.72
N VAL A 10 -14.60 -7.31 -7.87
CA VAL A 10 -14.28 -6.34 -6.81
C VAL A 10 -15.08 -6.60 -5.53
N PHE A 11 -16.37 -6.93 -5.65
CA PHE A 11 -17.20 -7.25 -4.49
C PHE A 11 -16.71 -8.50 -3.76
N TRP A 12 -16.41 -9.58 -4.48
CA TRP A 12 -15.88 -10.81 -3.87
C TRP A 12 -14.51 -10.60 -3.24
N GLU A 13 -13.65 -9.81 -3.87
CA GLU A 13 -12.35 -9.45 -3.31
C GLU A 13 -12.49 -8.69 -1.98
N ILE A 14 -13.44 -7.74 -1.89
CA ILE A 14 -13.76 -7.04 -0.64
C ILE A 14 -14.24 -8.02 0.41
N LEU A 15 -15.13 -8.95 0.03
CA LEU A 15 -15.72 -9.90 0.96
C LEU A 15 -14.69 -10.89 1.49
N PHE A 16 -13.83 -11.45 0.64
CA PHE A 16 -12.77 -12.38 1.07
C PHE A 16 -11.68 -11.68 1.89
N ALA A 17 -11.16 -10.54 1.42
CA ALA A 17 -10.14 -9.79 2.17
C ALA A 17 -10.70 -9.23 3.49
N GLY A 18 -11.98 -8.84 3.49
CA GLY A 18 -12.69 -8.40 4.68
C GLY A 18 -12.93 -9.53 5.67
N ALA A 19 -13.34 -10.71 5.21
CA ALA A 19 -13.50 -11.89 6.05
C ALA A 19 -12.17 -12.35 6.66
N ASP A 20 -11.08 -12.34 5.89
CA ASP A 20 -9.73 -12.62 6.38
C ASP A 20 -9.32 -11.64 7.49
N LEU A 21 -9.49 -10.34 7.25
CA LEU A 21 -9.24 -9.32 8.27
C LEU A 21 -10.09 -9.52 9.52
N GLY A 22 -11.39 -9.78 9.34
CA GLY A 22 -12.32 -10.04 10.45
C GLY A 22 -11.92 -11.26 11.28
N MET A 23 -11.45 -12.33 10.63
CA MET A 23 -10.94 -13.53 11.31
C MET A 23 -9.68 -13.21 12.12
N ILE A 24 -8.71 -12.49 11.54
CA ILE A 24 -7.47 -12.10 12.23
C ILE A 24 -7.78 -11.26 13.47
N LEU A 25 -8.68 -10.29 13.34
CA LEU A 25 -9.11 -9.45 14.46
C LEU A 25 -9.83 -10.29 15.52
N PHE A 26 -10.75 -11.17 15.13
CA PHE A 26 -11.45 -12.03 16.08
C PHE A 26 -10.50 -12.91 16.90
N VAL A 27 -9.51 -13.52 16.24
CA VAL A 27 -8.47 -14.31 16.93
C VAL A 27 -7.63 -13.43 17.85
N GLY A 28 -7.26 -12.23 17.41
CA GLY A 28 -6.57 -11.23 18.23
C GLY A 28 -7.36 -10.83 19.47
N ALA A 29 -8.66 -10.56 19.33
CA ALA A 29 -9.55 -10.20 20.42
C ALA A 29 -9.69 -11.32 21.46
N LEU A 30 -9.85 -12.58 21.02
CA LEU A 30 -9.87 -13.74 21.91
C LEU A 30 -8.54 -13.91 22.66
N MET A 31 -7.42 -13.70 21.98
CA MET A 31 -6.10 -13.77 22.61
C MET A 31 -5.93 -12.67 23.68
N GLY A 32 -6.37 -11.44 23.38
CA GLY A 32 -6.36 -10.33 24.34
C GLY A 32 -7.24 -10.60 25.56
N LEU A 33 -8.45 -11.12 25.34
CA LEU A 33 -9.34 -11.53 26.44
C LEU A 33 -8.70 -12.62 27.30
N TRP A 34 -8.11 -13.63 26.68
CA TRP A 34 -7.47 -14.73 27.39
C TRP A 34 -6.30 -14.25 28.26
N LEU A 35 -5.53 -13.29 27.77
CA LEU A 35 -4.38 -12.71 28.49
C LEU A 35 -4.79 -11.76 29.63
N PHE A 36 -5.86 -10.97 29.46
CA PHE A 36 -6.11 -9.80 30.33
C PHE A 36 -7.45 -9.78 31.07
N SER A 37 -8.47 -10.54 30.62
CA SER A 37 -9.84 -10.45 31.16
C SER A 37 -10.21 -11.50 32.22
N GLY A 38 -9.36 -12.51 32.42
CA GLY A 38 -9.69 -13.67 33.27
C GLY A 38 -10.83 -14.55 32.71
N ARG A 39 -11.27 -15.55 33.47
CA ARG A 39 -12.25 -16.56 33.01
C ARG A 39 -13.66 -15.99 32.74
N GLN A 40 -14.09 -15.02 33.54
CA GLN A 40 -15.46 -14.49 33.47
C GLN A 40 -15.74 -13.72 32.17
N GLY A 41 -14.80 -12.92 31.68
CA GLY A 41 -14.96 -12.23 30.40
C GLY A 41 -14.90 -13.17 29.19
N LEU A 42 -14.10 -14.24 29.31
CA LEU A 42 -14.04 -15.29 28.30
C LEU A 42 -15.37 -16.05 28.20
N GLU A 43 -15.96 -16.44 29.33
CA GLU A 43 -17.25 -17.15 29.39
C GLU A 43 -18.37 -16.38 28.70
N ILE A 44 -18.50 -15.07 28.96
CA ILE A 44 -19.50 -14.20 28.31
C ILE A 44 -19.36 -14.22 26.78
N VAL A 45 -18.12 -14.20 26.28
CA VAL A 45 -17.85 -14.22 24.83
C VAL A 45 -18.04 -15.62 24.26
N MET A 46 -17.68 -16.67 25.00
CA MET A 46 -17.88 -18.07 24.57
C MET A 46 -19.37 -18.42 24.47
N ASP A 47 -20.21 -17.97 25.40
CA ASP A 47 -21.67 -18.17 25.37
C ASP A 47 -22.33 -17.56 24.14
N ARG A 48 -21.71 -16.52 23.55
CA ARG A 48 -22.21 -15.81 22.37
C ARG A 48 -21.19 -15.81 21.22
N LEU A 49 -20.35 -16.84 21.16
CA LEU A 49 -19.20 -16.88 20.25
C LEU A 49 -19.60 -16.64 18.80
N GLY A 50 -20.66 -17.31 18.35
CA GLY A 50 -21.15 -17.16 16.98
C GLY A 50 -21.57 -15.73 16.64
N LEU A 51 -22.17 -15.01 17.60
CA LEU A 51 -22.59 -13.63 17.41
C LEU A 51 -21.39 -12.69 17.33
N PHE A 52 -20.42 -12.82 18.24
CA PHE A 52 -19.18 -12.05 18.16
C PHE A 52 -18.41 -12.34 16.87
N PHE A 53 -18.29 -13.60 16.49
CA PHE A 53 -17.64 -13.99 15.24
C PHE A 53 -18.28 -13.32 14.02
N LEU A 54 -19.62 -13.32 13.92
CA LEU A 54 -20.32 -12.64 12.83
C LEU A 54 -20.11 -11.12 12.84
N ILE A 55 -20.10 -10.48 14.01
CA ILE A 55 -19.80 -9.05 14.15
C ILE A 55 -18.40 -8.75 13.61
N TYR A 56 -17.40 -9.58 13.94
CA TYR A 56 -16.03 -9.41 13.48
C TYR A 56 -15.89 -9.60 11.97
N LEU A 57 -16.57 -10.60 11.38
CA LEU A 57 -16.61 -10.79 9.94
C LEU A 57 -17.23 -9.58 9.23
N ALA A 58 -18.38 -9.09 9.73
CA ALA A 58 -19.04 -7.91 9.18
C ALA A 58 -18.15 -6.66 9.31
N SER A 59 -17.49 -6.49 10.46
CA SER A 59 -16.59 -5.37 10.73
C SER A 59 -15.36 -5.39 9.82
N GLY A 60 -14.76 -6.58 9.60
CA GLY A 60 -13.64 -6.75 8.67
C GLY A 60 -14.04 -6.38 7.22
N CYS A 61 -15.21 -6.83 6.76
CA CYS A 61 -15.77 -6.42 5.47
C CYS A 61 -16.02 -4.90 5.39
N LEU A 62 -16.56 -4.29 6.44
CA LEU A 62 -16.78 -2.83 6.49
C LEU A 62 -15.45 -2.07 6.43
N LEU A 63 -14.44 -2.47 7.20
CA LEU A 63 -13.11 -1.85 7.17
C LEU A 63 -12.47 -1.94 5.77
N GLN A 64 -12.59 -3.10 5.13
CA GLN A 64 -12.08 -3.31 3.78
C GLN A 64 -12.84 -2.47 2.73
N PHE A 65 -14.15 -2.29 2.92
CA PHE A 65 -14.95 -1.39 2.11
C PHE A 65 -14.51 0.07 2.29
N PHE A 66 -14.33 0.55 3.53
CA PHE A 66 -13.85 1.90 3.82
C PHE A 66 -12.47 2.17 3.23
N LYS A 67 -11.56 1.18 3.26
CA LYS A 67 -10.23 1.30 2.64
C LYS A 67 -10.27 1.54 1.12
N ARG A 68 -11.33 1.09 0.44
CA ARG A 68 -11.51 1.23 -1.01
C ARG A 68 -12.35 2.44 -1.43
N LEU A 69 -12.91 3.18 -0.47
CA LEU A 69 -13.54 4.45 -0.83
C LEU A 69 -12.50 5.34 -1.51
N PRO A 70 -12.87 6.03 -2.60
CA PRO A 70 -11.96 6.94 -3.28
C PRO A 70 -11.38 7.87 -2.23
N GLU A 71 -10.04 8.01 -2.24
CA GLU A 71 -9.31 8.83 -1.28
C GLU A 71 -10.06 10.15 -1.12
N MET A 72 -10.84 10.26 -0.04
CA MET A 72 -11.41 11.52 0.37
C MET A 72 -10.20 12.44 0.51
N ASP A 73 -10.33 13.70 0.09
CA ASP A 73 -9.26 14.70 0.08
C ASP A 73 -8.80 15.05 1.52
N LEU A 74 -8.26 14.05 2.20
CA LEU A 74 -7.80 13.98 3.56
C LEU A 74 -6.28 14.01 3.49
N SER A 75 -5.76 15.05 2.84
CA SER A 75 -4.33 15.35 2.78
C SER A 75 -3.67 15.33 4.17
N TRP A 76 -4.46 15.60 5.22
CA TRP A 76 -4.03 15.58 6.63
C TRP A 76 -3.81 14.18 7.21
N LEU A 77 -4.33 13.12 6.59
CA LEU A 77 -4.12 11.72 6.98
C LEU A 77 -3.04 11.02 6.15
N ARG A 78 -2.29 11.76 5.31
CA ARG A 78 -1.25 11.21 4.44
C ARG A 78 0.15 11.36 5.02
N GLY A 79 0.97 10.33 4.82
CA GLY A 79 2.41 10.37 5.12
C GLY A 79 2.73 10.67 6.59
N MET A 80 3.73 11.54 6.83
CA MET A 80 4.14 11.91 8.19
C MET A 80 3.07 12.69 8.96
N ALA A 81 2.07 13.29 8.29
CA ALA A 81 0.98 13.99 8.96
C ALA A 81 0.10 13.03 9.79
N PHE A 82 -0.04 11.79 9.33
CA PHE A 82 -0.75 10.74 10.08
C PHE A 82 -0.09 10.41 11.43
N MET A 83 1.23 10.56 11.55
CA MET A 83 1.91 10.28 12.83
C MET A 83 1.47 11.24 13.94
N TYR A 84 1.14 12.49 13.63
CA TYR A 84 0.61 13.44 14.61
C TYR A 84 -0.82 13.09 15.04
N TRP A 85 -1.62 12.50 14.13
CA TRP A 85 -2.94 12.00 14.45
C TRP A 85 -2.90 10.70 15.25
N PHE A 86 -1.86 9.90 15.10
CA PHE A 86 -1.72 8.63 15.80
C PHE A 86 -1.81 8.79 17.32
N ASP A 87 -1.07 9.74 17.89
CA ASP A 87 -1.08 9.98 19.34
C ASP A 87 -2.46 10.45 19.83
N ILE A 88 -3.10 11.35 19.08
CA ILE A 88 -4.45 11.86 19.39
C ILE A 88 -5.47 10.71 19.34
N LEU A 89 -5.42 9.88 18.29
CA LEU A 89 -6.30 8.73 18.13
C LEU A 89 -6.06 7.67 19.22
N LEU A 90 -4.81 7.47 19.63
CA LEU A 90 -4.46 6.55 20.71
C LEU A 90 -5.01 7.03 22.06
N VAL A 91 -4.83 8.31 22.39
CA VAL A 91 -5.38 8.90 23.62
C VAL A 91 -6.91 8.81 23.62
N LEU A 92 -7.54 9.13 22.49
CA LEU A 92 -9.00 9.06 22.34
C LEU A 92 -9.50 7.61 22.46
N LEU A 93 -8.79 6.65 21.86
CA LEU A 93 -9.10 5.23 21.99
C LEU A 93 -9.02 4.77 23.45
N LEU A 94 -7.94 5.10 24.16
CA LEU A 94 -7.78 4.72 25.57
C LEU A 94 -8.84 5.38 26.46
N PHE A 95 -9.17 6.64 26.19
CA PHE A 95 -10.23 7.35 26.90
C PHE A 95 -11.60 6.69 26.69
N LEU A 96 -11.98 6.38 25.45
CA LEU A 96 -13.22 5.67 25.15
C LEU A 96 -13.22 4.26 25.75
N ALA A 97 -12.08 3.57 25.70
CA ALA A 97 -11.91 2.23 26.25
C ALA A 97 -12.08 2.18 27.78
N ALA A 98 -11.82 3.28 28.49
CA ALA A 98 -12.04 3.37 29.93
C ALA A 98 -13.53 3.29 30.34
N PHE A 99 -14.45 3.66 29.44
CA PHE A 99 -15.89 3.58 29.68
C PHE A 99 -16.49 2.21 29.31
N LEU A 100 -15.69 1.31 28.72
CA LEU A 100 -16.16 -0.01 28.30
C LEU A 100 -16.03 -1.05 29.42
N PRO A 101 -16.95 -2.03 29.48
CA PRO A 101 -16.78 -3.23 30.28
C PRO A 101 -15.45 -3.93 29.98
N ASP A 102 -14.84 -4.56 30.98
CA ASP A 102 -13.50 -5.15 30.88
C ASP A 102 -13.32 -6.06 29.65
N TYR A 103 -14.31 -6.93 29.37
CA TYR A 103 -14.22 -7.84 28.23
C TYR A 103 -14.18 -7.08 26.89
N LEU A 104 -15.05 -6.08 26.67
CA LEU A 104 -15.03 -5.26 25.44
C LEU A 104 -13.76 -4.41 25.35
N ARG A 105 -13.31 -3.87 26.49
CA ARG A 105 -12.08 -3.07 26.56
C ARG A 105 -10.89 -3.86 26.04
N TYR A 106 -10.66 -5.08 26.54
CA TYR A 106 -9.51 -5.88 26.12
C TYR A 106 -9.63 -6.41 24.69
N MET A 107 -10.84 -6.70 24.19
CA MET A 107 -11.05 -7.03 22.78
C MET A 107 -10.62 -5.88 21.87
N ILE A 108 -11.15 -4.67 22.12
CA ILE A 108 -10.89 -3.49 21.27
C ILE A 108 -9.42 -3.06 21.35
N LEU A 109 -8.80 -3.11 22.53
CA LEU A 109 -7.38 -2.78 22.66
C LEU A 109 -6.49 -3.80 21.94
N SER A 110 -6.83 -5.10 22.01
CA SER A 110 -6.10 -6.13 21.26
C SER A 110 -6.22 -5.93 19.75
N ASP A 111 -7.41 -5.62 19.26
CA ASP A 111 -7.65 -5.32 17.85
C ASP A 111 -6.85 -4.11 17.38
N ALA A 112 -6.80 -3.05 18.19
CA ALA A 112 -5.99 -1.88 17.90
C ALA A 112 -4.50 -2.25 17.77
N VAL A 113 -3.98 -3.09 18.66
CA VAL A 113 -2.60 -3.59 18.57
C VAL A 113 -2.38 -4.40 17.28
N VAL A 114 -3.30 -5.28 16.91
CA VAL A 114 -3.23 -6.08 15.68
C VAL A 114 -3.23 -5.17 14.44
N LEU A 115 -4.11 -4.17 14.40
CA LEU A 115 -4.20 -3.21 13.29
C LEU A 115 -2.92 -2.37 13.16
N VAL A 116 -2.39 -1.86 14.28
CA VAL A 116 -1.13 -1.09 14.30
C VAL A 116 0.04 -1.96 13.89
N GLY A 117 0.11 -3.20 14.39
CA GLY A 117 1.14 -4.16 14.00
C GLY A 117 1.11 -4.48 12.50
N ARG A 118 -0.09 -4.74 11.95
CA ARG A 118 -0.27 -4.96 10.50
C ARG A 118 0.11 -3.72 9.69
N TRP A 119 -0.26 -2.52 10.13
CA TRP A 119 0.14 -1.27 9.48
C TRP A 119 1.66 -1.08 9.49
N ALA A 120 2.32 -1.31 10.64
CA ALA A 120 3.77 -1.21 10.77
C ALA A 120 4.50 -2.23 9.89
N LEU A 121 4.02 -3.47 9.81
CA LEU A 121 4.57 -4.49 8.91
C LEU A 121 4.45 -4.10 7.45
N ASN A 122 3.28 -3.57 7.03
CA ASN A 122 3.09 -3.07 5.67
C ASN A 122 4.02 -1.89 5.36
N TYR A 123 4.19 -0.97 6.31
CA TYR A 123 5.13 0.14 6.18
C TYR A 123 6.57 -0.35 6.03
N LEU A 124 7.01 -1.30 6.86
CA LEU A 124 8.35 -1.88 6.77
C LEU A 124 8.56 -2.63 5.46
N TYR A 125 7.57 -3.37 4.99
CA TYR A 125 7.60 -4.03 3.69
C TYR A 125 7.74 -3.01 2.56
N ALA A 126 6.88 -1.99 2.51
CA ALA A 126 6.95 -0.92 1.52
C ALA A 126 8.29 -0.17 1.57
N LYS A 127 8.82 0.09 2.77
CA LYS A 127 10.14 0.71 2.97
C LYS A 127 11.27 -0.18 2.45
N ARG A 128 11.20 -1.51 2.66
CA ARG A 128 12.18 -2.45 2.11
C ARG A 128 12.11 -2.49 0.59
N THR A 129 10.92 -2.61 0.01
CA THR A 129 10.72 -2.58 -1.44
C THR A 129 11.21 -1.27 -2.04
N ALA A 130 10.87 -0.13 -1.44
CA ALA A 130 11.38 1.18 -1.86
C ALA A 130 12.91 1.26 -1.75
N ASN A 131 13.51 0.72 -0.68
CA ASN A 131 14.95 0.68 -0.54
C ASN A 131 15.62 -0.25 -1.55
N GLU A 132 15.01 -1.36 -1.95
CA GLU A 132 15.52 -2.24 -3.00
C GLU A 132 15.46 -1.56 -4.37
N LEU A 133 14.36 -0.86 -4.66
CA LEU A 133 14.21 -0.04 -5.86
C LEU A 133 15.20 1.13 -5.87
N ASN A 134 15.43 1.79 -4.72
CA ASN A 134 16.38 2.90 -4.58
C ASN A 134 17.84 2.42 -4.58
N LYS A 135 18.16 1.25 -4.01
CA LYS A 135 19.51 0.67 -4.05
C LYS A 135 19.92 0.23 -5.45
N ALA A 136 18.97 0.00 -6.35
CA ALA A 136 19.28 -0.27 -7.74
C ALA A 136 19.92 0.94 -8.45
N LYS A 137 19.83 2.17 -7.91
CA LYS A 137 20.36 3.39 -8.55
C LYS A 137 20.83 4.42 -7.51
N GLY A 138 22.15 4.60 -7.42
CA GLY A 138 22.80 5.57 -6.51
C GLY A 138 22.61 7.05 -6.88
N GLY A 139 21.83 7.36 -7.91
CA GLY A 139 21.51 8.71 -8.36
C GLY A 139 20.01 9.00 -8.32
N ARG A 140 19.63 10.28 -8.46
CA ARG A 140 18.23 10.62 -8.73
C ARG A 140 17.85 10.03 -10.09
N THR A 141 17.04 8.98 -10.09
CA THR A 141 16.50 8.39 -11.32
C THR A 141 15.15 9.00 -11.61
N LEU A 142 15.02 9.58 -12.80
CA LEU A 142 13.74 9.96 -13.35
C LEU A 142 13.14 8.74 -14.06
N VAL A 143 12.00 8.27 -13.57
CA VAL A 143 11.26 7.15 -14.15
C VAL A 143 10.11 7.71 -14.98
N ILE A 144 10.02 7.32 -16.25
CA ILE A 144 8.99 7.77 -17.18
C ILE A 144 8.20 6.54 -17.66
N ASP A 145 6.91 6.49 -17.34
CA ASP A 145 6.00 5.45 -17.82
C ASP A 145 5.82 5.55 -19.34
N LEU A 146 6.05 4.43 -20.03
CA LEU A 146 5.81 4.26 -21.44
C LEU A 146 4.44 3.63 -21.64
N ASN A 147 3.61 4.23 -22.51
CA ASN A 147 2.27 3.72 -22.82
C ASN A 147 2.33 2.32 -23.44
N GLU A 148 3.37 2.04 -24.23
CA GLU A 148 3.59 0.78 -24.93
C GLU A 148 5.06 0.37 -24.86
N LYS A 149 5.32 -0.93 -24.97
CA LYS A 149 6.68 -1.46 -25.05
C LYS A 149 7.31 -1.06 -26.39
N PRO A 150 8.50 -0.44 -26.41
CA PRO A 150 9.26 -0.28 -27.65
C PRO A 150 9.55 -1.66 -28.26
N GLY A 151 9.15 -1.86 -29.51
CA GLY A 151 9.39 -3.08 -30.27
C GLY A 151 10.82 -3.18 -30.82
N THR A 152 11.50 -2.04 -31.00
CA THR A 152 12.87 -1.94 -31.53
C THR A 152 13.73 -0.96 -30.73
N LYS A 153 15.07 -1.03 -30.90
CA LYS A 153 15.99 -0.06 -30.26
C LYS A 153 15.74 1.36 -30.79
N GLU A 154 15.42 1.49 -32.07
CA GLU A 154 15.13 2.75 -32.75
C GLU A 154 13.85 3.39 -32.22
N GLU A 155 12.82 2.61 -31.91
CA GLU A 155 11.61 3.10 -31.26
C GLU A 155 11.90 3.64 -29.86
N PHE A 156 12.74 2.94 -29.08
CA PHE A 156 13.17 3.42 -27.77
C PHE A 156 13.90 4.77 -27.85
N PHE A 157 14.84 4.91 -28.78
CA PHE A 157 15.53 6.19 -28.99
C PHE A 157 14.60 7.30 -29.50
N SER A 158 13.61 6.95 -30.32
CA SER A 158 12.59 7.90 -30.76
C SER A 158 11.75 8.42 -29.59
N PHE A 159 11.43 7.58 -28.60
CA PHE A 159 10.76 8.00 -27.37
C PHE A 159 11.63 8.96 -26.55
N LEU A 160 12.92 8.66 -26.38
CA LEU A 160 13.86 9.53 -25.68
C LEU A 160 14.00 10.90 -26.36
N GLU A 161 14.14 10.93 -27.69
CA GLU A 161 14.23 12.15 -28.48
C GLU A 161 12.96 13.00 -28.36
N ASN A 162 11.78 12.38 -28.52
CA ASN A 162 10.50 13.06 -28.37
C ASN A 162 10.33 13.64 -26.96
N TYR A 163 10.77 12.91 -25.93
CA TYR A 163 10.78 13.41 -24.57
C TYR A 163 11.68 14.64 -24.41
N CYS A 164 12.90 14.61 -24.97
CA CYS A 164 13.82 15.74 -24.91
C CYS A 164 13.29 16.96 -25.67
N ILE A 165 12.73 16.78 -26.86
CA ILE A 165 12.10 17.85 -27.65
C ILE A 165 10.94 18.50 -26.87
N LYS A 166 10.05 17.68 -26.30
CA LYS A 166 8.89 18.17 -25.54
C LYS A 166 9.30 18.99 -24.31
N ASN A 167 10.38 18.60 -23.65
CA ASN A 167 10.90 19.26 -22.44
C ASN A 167 12.00 20.30 -22.73
N ARG A 168 12.32 20.55 -24.01
CA ARG A 168 13.37 21.48 -24.46
C ARG A 168 14.77 21.18 -23.88
N LEU A 169 15.09 19.89 -23.75
CA LEU A 169 16.39 19.41 -23.29
C LEU A 169 17.31 19.20 -24.49
N SER A 170 18.59 19.56 -24.38
CA SER A 170 19.59 19.15 -25.36
C SER A 170 19.97 17.69 -25.13
N LEU A 171 20.11 16.92 -26.21
CA LEU A 171 20.42 15.49 -26.18
C LEU A 171 21.66 15.21 -27.04
N GLU A 172 22.69 14.63 -26.43
CA GLU A 172 23.87 14.12 -27.13
C GLU A 172 24.08 12.65 -26.77
N TYR A 173 24.27 11.78 -27.76
CA TYR A 173 24.55 10.37 -27.52
C TYR A 173 26.06 10.14 -27.34
N ILE A 174 26.45 9.48 -26.26
CA ILE A 174 27.82 9.00 -26.01
C ILE A 174 27.93 7.53 -26.40
N GLU A 175 26.95 6.72 -25.97
CA GLU A 175 26.80 5.32 -26.33
C GLU A 175 25.35 5.03 -26.69
N ARG A 176 25.12 4.56 -27.91
CA ARG A 176 23.78 4.32 -28.46
C ARG A 176 23.42 2.83 -28.40
N ASP A 177 23.43 2.29 -27.19
CA ASP A 177 22.91 0.94 -26.89
C ASP A 177 21.85 1.01 -25.78
N ILE A 178 21.29 -0.12 -25.33
CA ILE A 178 20.40 -0.18 -24.16
C ILE A 178 21.11 -1.01 -23.07
N PRO A 179 21.47 -0.43 -21.92
CA PRO A 179 21.26 0.98 -21.54
C PRO A 179 22.11 1.95 -22.37
N ALA A 180 21.57 3.15 -22.62
CA ALA A 180 22.22 4.21 -23.40
C ALA A 180 22.98 5.15 -22.48
N VAL A 181 24.13 5.66 -22.93
CA VAL A 181 24.83 6.75 -22.25
C VAL A 181 24.64 8.01 -23.05
N VAL A 182 24.02 9.02 -22.45
CA VAL A 182 23.69 10.29 -23.11
C VAL A 182 24.11 11.48 -22.25
N LYS A 183 24.31 12.64 -22.87
CA LYS A 183 24.33 13.92 -22.17
C LYS A 183 22.99 14.61 -22.39
N LEU A 184 22.34 14.94 -21.28
CA LEU A 184 21.15 15.79 -21.24
C LEU A 184 21.57 17.14 -20.65
N ASP A 185 21.42 18.23 -21.40
CA ASP A 185 21.87 19.57 -21.00
C ASP A 185 23.34 19.59 -20.50
N GLY A 186 24.20 18.83 -21.17
CA GLY A 186 25.63 18.72 -20.85
C GLY A 186 25.97 17.81 -19.67
N VAL A 187 24.98 17.23 -18.98
CA VAL A 187 25.18 16.32 -17.85
C VAL A 187 25.03 14.86 -18.31
N LEU A 188 25.97 14.00 -17.90
CA LEU A 188 25.99 12.58 -18.28
C LEU A 188 24.88 11.79 -17.56
N HIS A 189 24.16 10.96 -18.30
CA HIS A 189 23.10 10.10 -17.81
C HIS A 189 23.15 8.73 -18.48
N GLU A 190 22.74 7.71 -17.74
CA GLU A 190 22.41 6.37 -18.25
C GLU A 190 20.89 6.27 -18.43
N VAL A 191 20.43 5.84 -19.60
CA VAL A 191 19.02 5.67 -19.94
C VAL A 191 18.74 4.19 -20.19
N ASP A 192 17.91 3.59 -19.36
CA ASP A 192 17.60 2.17 -19.37
C ASP A 192 16.12 1.92 -19.70
N LEU A 193 15.81 0.79 -20.33
CA LEU A 193 14.45 0.33 -20.60
C LEU A 193 14.10 -0.79 -19.61
N ARG A 194 13.16 -0.53 -18.72
CA ARG A 194 12.71 -1.51 -17.72
C ARG A 194 11.27 -1.91 -17.91
N SER A 195 10.93 -3.04 -17.30
CA SER A 195 9.56 -3.48 -17.15
C SER A 195 9.34 -4.03 -15.75
N TYR A 196 8.18 -3.75 -15.18
CA TYR A 196 7.71 -4.37 -13.95
C TYR A 196 6.24 -4.73 -14.07
N TYR A 197 5.81 -5.71 -13.28
CA TYR A 197 4.43 -6.15 -13.27
C TYR A 197 3.64 -5.42 -12.17
N THR A 198 2.47 -4.91 -12.55
CA THR A 198 1.47 -4.40 -11.61
C THR A 198 0.21 -5.26 -11.70
N TYR A 199 -0.74 -5.07 -10.78
CA TYR A 199 -2.06 -5.69 -10.86
C TYR A 199 -2.82 -5.36 -12.16
N GLY A 200 -2.44 -4.27 -12.87
CA GLY A 200 -3.02 -3.86 -14.16
C GLY A 200 -2.31 -4.41 -15.40
N GLY A 201 -1.28 -5.24 -15.23
CA GLY A 201 -0.46 -5.78 -16.32
C GLY A 201 0.98 -5.26 -16.32
N PRO A 202 1.76 -5.56 -17.38
CA PRO A 202 3.13 -5.09 -17.51
C PRO A 202 3.15 -3.58 -17.73
N VAL A 203 3.95 -2.88 -16.93
CA VAL A 203 4.30 -1.47 -17.11
C VAL A 203 5.72 -1.39 -17.63
N TYR A 204 5.95 -0.56 -18.63
CA TYR A 204 7.25 -0.33 -19.24
C TYR A 204 7.73 1.06 -18.86
N THR A 205 8.99 1.19 -18.45
CA THR A 205 9.55 2.47 -18.02
C THR A 205 10.85 2.78 -18.74
N MET A 206 11.03 4.05 -19.06
CA MET A 206 12.33 4.62 -19.40
C MET A 206 12.91 5.28 -18.16
N ASP A 207 14.04 4.77 -17.69
CA ASP A 207 14.68 5.27 -16.49
C ASP A 207 15.93 6.07 -16.86
N ILE A 208 15.94 7.37 -16.56
CA ILE A 208 17.09 8.26 -16.76
C ILE A 208 17.82 8.44 -15.43
N THR A 209 19.06 8.00 -15.37
CA THR A 209 19.88 7.99 -14.14
C THR A 209 21.10 8.87 -14.35
N LYS A 210 21.28 9.89 -13.51
CA LYS A 210 22.48 10.72 -13.56
C LYS A 210 23.71 9.90 -13.18
N LEU A 211 24.76 9.99 -14.01
CA LEU A 211 26.09 9.40 -13.78
C LEU A 211 27.02 10.37 -13.04
#